data_AF-A0A956DLG9-F1
#
_entry.id   AF-A0A956DLG9-F1
#
_cell.length_a   1.000
_cell.length_b   1.000
_cell.length_c   1.000
_cell.angle_alpha   90.00
_cell.angle_beta   90.00
_cell.angle_gamma   90.00
#
_symmetry.space_group_name_H-M   'P 1'
#
loop_
_entity.id
_entity.type
_entity.pdbx_description
1 polymer ?
#
loop_
_entity_poly.entity_id
_entity_poly.type
_entity_poly.pdbx_seq_one_letter_code
_entity_poly.pdbx_strand_id
1 'polypeptide(L)'
;MHRFPWFGWLGLLLMGGGQVLTLWHLRPLSDYWYGLCWAGFFLAADAWVYRRSGRCLLRDRRADVGLMLVVSTATWWGLELGNQTLQSWAYSASPDIPMWRQRLRSTLFFATLIPATWAGLLAALTWRDWRGLTGRRRLAVGRGRQVALATIGVGCLVAVPRHVDLGLGLVLLGLLLLLDPINHGRGRPSLLGQLARGDYRVPVLLPLATMLTGVVGEMWNYPASPKWRYHVPLIDFWHVFEMPLLGFFGYGLLASTLFAVYHFARGLVLPLAPEGTDDALSQSGL
;
A
#
# COMPACT_ATOMS: atom_id res chain seq x y z
N MET A 1 -28.22 -0.23 -0.30
CA MET A 1 -27.00 -0.93 0.13
C MET A 1 -27.13 -2.40 -0.29
N HIS A 2 -26.10 -2.97 -0.91
CA HIS A 2 -26.10 -4.37 -1.33
C HIS A 2 -25.85 -5.32 -0.13
N ARG A 3 -26.17 -6.60 -0.28
CA ARG A 3 -25.84 -7.61 0.74
C ARG A 3 -24.32 -7.76 0.85
N PHE A 4 -23.82 -7.95 2.08
CA PHE A 4 -22.41 -8.22 2.30
C PHE A 4 -22.04 -9.60 1.73
N PRO A 5 -21.11 -9.68 0.76
CA PRO A 5 -20.84 -10.92 0.03
C PRO A 5 -20.10 -11.94 0.90
N TRP A 6 -20.19 -13.22 0.52
CA TRP A 6 -19.60 -14.35 1.27
C TRP A 6 -18.09 -14.21 1.51
N PHE A 7 -17.35 -13.67 0.54
CA PHE A 7 -15.90 -13.50 0.66
C PHE A 7 -15.54 -12.46 1.72
N GLY A 8 -16.42 -11.50 2.00
CA GLY A 8 -16.24 -10.56 3.10
C GLY A 8 -16.32 -11.26 4.46
N TRP A 9 -17.27 -12.19 4.63
CA TRP A 9 -17.36 -13.02 5.85
C TRP A 9 -16.14 -13.92 6.01
N LEU A 10 -15.66 -14.52 4.90
CA LEU A 10 -14.39 -15.24 4.90
C LEU A 10 -13.24 -14.31 5.33
N GLY A 11 -13.21 -13.08 4.85
CA GLY A 11 -12.20 -12.09 5.24
C GLY A 11 -12.21 -11.78 6.74
N LEU A 12 -13.40 -11.58 7.31
CA LEU A 12 -13.55 -11.36 8.76
C LEU A 12 -13.14 -12.60 9.58
N LEU A 13 -13.48 -13.80 9.11
CA LEU A 13 -13.04 -15.06 9.72
C LEU A 13 -11.51 -15.20 9.64
N LEU A 14 -10.90 -14.83 8.52
CA LEU A 14 -9.44 -14.76 8.33
C LEU A 14 -8.77 -13.61 9.08
N MET A 15 -9.50 -12.72 9.75
CA MET A 15 -8.90 -11.70 10.64
C MET A 15 -9.10 -12.09 12.10
N GLY A 16 -10.30 -12.49 12.48
CA GLY A 16 -10.61 -12.89 13.86
C GLY A 16 -10.01 -14.26 14.20
N GLY A 17 -10.18 -15.24 13.30
CA GLY A 17 -9.87 -16.63 13.54
C GLY A 17 -8.42 -16.89 13.88
N GLY A 18 -7.50 -16.10 13.37
CA GLY A 18 -6.09 -16.26 13.69
C GLY A 18 -5.44 -15.13 14.44
N GLN A 19 -6.16 -14.03 14.71
CA GLN A 19 -5.81 -13.29 15.92
C GLN A 19 -5.84 -14.26 17.11
N VAL A 20 -6.84 -15.14 17.16
CA VAL A 20 -6.90 -16.25 18.13
C VAL A 20 -5.72 -17.22 17.96
N LEU A 21 -5.44 -17.71 16.74
CA LEU A 21 -4.31 -18.62 16.48
C LEU A 21 -2.94 -18.05 16.90
N THR A 22 -2.70 -16.76 16.64
CA THR A 22 -1.46 -16.07 17.01
C THR A 22 -1.36 -15.89 18.51
N LEU A 23 -2.46 -15.52 19.18
CA LEU A 23 -2.49 -15.40 20.65
C LEU A 23 -2.30 -16.75 21.37
N TRP A 24 -2.72 -17.86 20.74
CA TRP A 24 -2.54 -19.21 21.29
C TRP A 24 -1.27 -19.92 20.78
N HIS A 25 -0.47 -19.26 19.93
CA HIS A 25 0.76 -19.81 19.34
C HIS A 25 0.61 -21.21 18.73
N LEU A 26 -0.52 -21.46 18.06
CA LEU A 26 -0.81 -22.76 17.44
C LEU A 26 0.01 -22.97 16.15
N ARG A 27 1.24 -23.46 16.32
CA ARG A 27 2.16 -23.78 15.21
C ARG A 27 1.71 -25.05 14.47
N PRO A 28 1.92 -25.12 13.14
CA PRO A 28 2.59 -24.13 12.28
C PRO A 28 1.64 -23.03 11.74
N LEU A 29 0.34 -23.08 12.03
CA LEU A 29 -0.65 -22.16 11.44
C LEU A 29 -0.42 -20.71 11.86
N SER A 30 -0.04 -20.48 13.12
CA SER A 30 0.31 -19.16 13.64
C SER A 30 1.44 -18.49 12.85
N ASP A 31 2.32 -19.25 12.21
CA ASP A 31 3.50 -18.74 11.52
C ASP A 31 3.14 -18.06 10.18
N TYR A 32 2.02 -18.43 9.56
CA TYR A 32 1.53 -17.85 8.30
C TYR A 32 0.49 -16.76 8.53
N TRP A 33 0.07 -16.59 9.79
CA TRP A 33 -1.13 -15.85 10.12
C TRP A 33 -1.09 -14.40 9.67
N TYR A 34 0.06 -13.75 9.83
CA TYR A 34 0.22 -12.35 9.49
C TYR A 34 -0.20 -12.05 8.04
N GLY A 35 0.16 -12.91 7.08
CA GLY A 35 -0.29 -12.79 5.69
C GLY A 35 -1.77 -13.12 5.46
N LEU A 36 -2.34 -14.02 6.26
CA LEU A 36 -3.76 -14.34 6.21
C LEU A 36 -4.63 -13.16 6.69
N CYS A 37 -4.17 -12.42 7.69
CA CYS A 37 -4.83 -11.19 8.14
C CYS A 37 -4.93 -10.15 7.02
N TRP A 38 -3.86 -9.93 6.26
CA TRP A 38 -3.87 -8.96 5.16
C TRP A 38 -4.73 -9.42 3.99
N ALA A 39 -4.72 -10.71 3.66
CA ALA A 39 -5.68 -11.28 2.72
C ALA A 39 -7.12 -11.11 3.22
N GLY A 40 -7.36 -11.38 4.51
CA GLY A 40 -8.67 -11.21 5.14
C GLY A 40 -9.16 -9.76 5.12
N PHE A 41 -8.28 -8.81 5.40
CA PHE A 41 -8.55 -7.38 5.31
C PHE A 41 -8.90 -6.97 3.88
N PHE A 42 -8.13 -7.40 2.89
CA PHE A 42 -8.45 -7.13 1.48
C PHE A 42 -9.85 -7.62 1.13
N LEU A 43 -10.18 -8.87 1.49
CA LEU A 43 -11.51 -9.43 1.22
C LEU A 43 -12.63 -8.67 1.95
N ALA A 44 -12.45 -8.34 3.23
CA ALA A 44 -13.45 -7.65 4.03
C ALA A 44 -13.66 -6.19 3.57
N ALA A 45 -12.57 -5.48 3.24
CA ALA A 45 -12.62 -4.12 2.73
C ALA A 45 -13.24 -4.08 1.32
N ASP A 46 -12.88 -4.99 0.41
CA ASP A 46 -13.48 -5.06 -0.93
C ASP A 46 -14.98 -5.42 -0.86
N ALA A 47 -15.36 -6.29 0.09
CA ALA A 47 -16.75 -6.63 0.37
C ALA A 47 -17.55 -5.43 0.93
N TRP A 48 -16.91 -4.60 1.75
CA TRP A 48 -17.50 -3.36 2.25
C TRP A 48 -17.76 -2.37 1.11
N VAL A 49 -16.79 -2.21 0.21
CA VAL A 49 -16.93 -1.39 -1.00
C VAL A 49 -18.11 -1.90 -1.83
N TYR A 50 -18.19 -3.21 -2.08
CA TYR A 50 -19.32 -3.82 -2.79
C TYR A 50 -20.67 -3.50 -2.13
N ARG A 51 -20.77 -3.62 -0.80
CA ARG A 51 -21.99 -3.31 -0.05
C ARG A 51 -22.44 -1.85 -0.23
N ARG A 52 -21.48 -0.92 -0.37
CA ARG A 52 -21.73 0.52 -0.46
C ARG A 52 -22.00 1.00 -1.88
N SER A 53 -21.22 0.54 -2.87
CA SER A 53 -21.26 1.05 -4.25
C SER A 53 -21.82 0.07 -5.28
N GLY A 54 -21.96 -1.22 -4.92
CA GLY A 54 -22.31 -2.28 -5.87
C GLY A 54 -21.16 -2.73 -6.78
N ARG A 55 -19.98 -2.11 -6.64
CA ARG A 55 -18.75 -2.42 -7.39
C ARG A 55 -17.63 -2.84 -6.45
N CYS A 56 -16.72 -3.70 -6.90
CA CYS A 56 -15.54 -4.13 -6.13
C CYS A 56 -14.41 -4.67 -7.03
N LEU A 57 -13.19 -4.68 -6.52
CA LEU A 57 -12.00 -5.08 -7.28
C LEU A 57 -12.06 -6.53 -7.72
N LEU A 58 -12.50 -7.45 -6.85
CA LEU A 58 -12.55 -8.88 -7.14
C LEU A 58 -13.54 -9.27 -8.25
N ARG A 59 -14.52 -8.41 -8.52
CA ARG A 59 -15.54 -8.65 -9.56
C ARG A 59 -15.26 -7.83 -10.80
N ASP A 60 -14.98 -6.55 -10.64
CA ASP A 60 -14.95 -5.61 -11.75
C ASP A 60 -13.54 -5.38 -12.31
N ARG A 61 -12.49 -5.68 -11.53
CA ARG A 61 -11.08 -5.34 -11.86
C ARG A 61 -10.12 -6.49 -11.57
N ARG A 62 -10.50 -7.72 -11.95
CA ARG A 62 -9.71 -8.95 -11.71
C ARG A 62 -8.30 -8.91 -12.30
N ALA A 63 -8.15 -8.36 -13.50
CA ALA A 63 -6.84 -8.20 -14.14
C ALA A 63 -5.95 -7.23 -13.33
N ASP A 64 -6.52 -6.13 -12.85
CA ASP A 64 -5.82 -5.20 -11.97
C ASP A 64 -5.42 -5.86 -10.66
N VAL A 65 -6.29 -6.67 -10.04
CA VAL A 65 -5.96 -7.45 -8.82
C VAL A 65 -4.82 -8.42 -9.07
N GLY A 66 -4.87 -9.18 -10.18
CA GLY A 66 -3.77 -10.08 -10.56
C GLY A 66 -2.45 -9.34 -10.72
N LEU A 67 -2.47 -8.18 -11.36
CA LEU A 67 -1.28 -7.34 -11.50
C LEU A 67 -0.84 -6.75 -10.15
N MET A 68 -1.76 -6.32 -9.29
CA MET A 68 -1.43 -5.82 -7.95
C MET A 68 -0.68 -6.88 -7.15
N LEU A 69 -1.09 -8.15 -7.19
CA LEU A 69 -0.39 -9.25 -6.50
C LEU A 69 1.07 -9.38 -6.98
N VAL A 70 1.29 -9.32 -8.30
CA VAL A 70 2.62 -9.42 -8.91
C VAL A 70 3.48 -8.21 -8.57
N VAL A 71 2.95 -6.99 -8.77
CA VAL A 71 3.68 -5.74 -8.50
C VAL A 71 3.97 -5.59 -7.00
N SER A 72 3.05 -6.01 -6.14
CA SER A 72 3.25 -5.99 -4.68
C SER A 72 4.41 -6.89 -4.29
N THR A 73 4.42 -8.12 -4.82
CA THR A 73 5.50 -9.08 -4.61
C THR A 73 6.85 -8.52 -5.08
N ALA A 74 6.90 -7.99 -6.30
CA ALA A 74 8.13 -7.44 -6.88
C ALA A 74 8.65 -6.21 -6.10
N THR A 75 7.73 -5.33 -5.69
CA THR A 75 8.07 -4.11 -4.95
C THR A 75 8.69 -4.47 -3.59
N TRP A 76 8.08 -5.39 -2.85
CA TRP A 76 8.59 -5.78 -1.54
C TRP A 76 9.89 -6.57 -1.61
N TRP A 77 10.06 -7.47 -2.58
CA TRP A 77 11.36 -8.11 -2.78
C TRP A 77 12.44 -7.11 -3.18
N GLY A 78 12.11 -6.09 -3.98
CA GLY A 78 13.03 -5.00 -4.29
C GLY A 78 13.44 -4.19 -3.05
N LEU A 79 12.46 -3.88 -2.18
CA LEU A 79 12.70 -3.22 -0.90
C LEU A 79 13.55 -4.10 0.04
N GLU A 80 13.30 -5.41 0.09
CA GLU A 80 14.07 -6.38 0.89
C GLU A 80 15.52 -6.51 0.40
N LEU A 81 15.75 -6.47 -0.92
CA LEU A 81 17.09 -6.40 -1.49
C LEU A 81 17.82 -5.12 -1.06
N GLY A 82 17.15 -3.97 -1.14
CA GLY A 82 17.70 -2.70 -0.63
C GLY A 82 17.96 -2.74 0.88
N ASN A 83 17.09 -3.40 1.64
CA ASN A 83 17.18 -3.54 3.08
C ASN A 83 18.44 -4.30 3.54
N GLN A 84 19.06 -5.11 2.68
CA GLN A 84 20.35 -5.73 2.98
C GLN A 84 21.44 -4.68 3.27
N THR A 85 21.36 -3.52 2.63
CA THR A 85 22.23 -2.37 2.91
C THR A 85 21.61 -1.42 3.92
N LEU A 86 20.30 -1.17 3.81
CA LEU A 86 19.64 -0.13 4.60
C LEU A 86 19.38 -0.52 6.05
N GLN A 87 19.22 -1.81 6.33
CA GLN A 87 18.91 -2.35 7.66
C GLN A 87 17.77 -1.59 8.35
N SER A 88 16.77 -1.13 7.57
CA SER A 88 15.64 -0.32 8.05
C SER A 88 14.60 -1.14 8.81
N TRP A 89 14.57 -2.46 8.60
CA TRP A 89 13.83 -3.40 9.43
C TRP A 89 14.58 -4.72 9.57
N ALA A 90 14.29 -5.46 10.63
CA ALA A 90 14.82 -6.79 10.89
C ALA A 90 13.70 -7.76 11.32
N TYR A 91 13.79 -9.02 10.91
CA TYR A 91 12.87 -10.08 11.32
C TYR A 91 13.41 -10.81 12.56
N SER A 92 12.55 -11.14 13.51
CA SER A 92 12.92 -12.01 14.62
C SER A 92 13.32 -13.40 14.12
N ALA A 93 14.31 -14.02 14.77
CA ALA A 93 14.78 -15.35 14.40
C ALA A 93 13.65 -16.40 14.40
N SER A 94 13.62 -17.24 13.36
CA SER A 94 12.78 -18.43 13.29
C SER A 94 13.63 -19.61 12.82
N PRO A 95 14.53 -20.13 13.68
CA PRO A 95 15.46 -21.20 13.31
C PRO A 95 14.74 -22.49 12.87
N ASP A 96 13.50 -22.69 13.32
CA ASP A 96 12.70 -23.89 13.04
C ASP A 96 12.12 -23.91 11.61
N ILE A 97 12.17 -22.79 10.87
CA ILE A 97 11.56 -22.66 9.54
C ILE A 97 12.65 -22.67 8.46
N PRO A 98 12.69 -23.68 7.57
CA PRO A 98 13.62 -23.70 6.45
C PRO A 98 13.50 -22.45 5.57
N MET A 99 14.64 -21.93 5.09
CA MET A 99 14.73 -20.69 4.30
C MET A 99 13.75 -20.63 3.13
N TRP A 100 13.55 -21.74 2.39
CA TRP A 100 12.63 -21.77 1.25
C TRP A 100 11.16 -21.59 1.67
N ARG A 101 10.76 -22.15 2.83
CA ARG A 101 9.42 -21.96 3.40
C ARG A 101 9.23 -20.53 3.85
N GLN A 102 10.26 -19.93 4.46
CA GLN A 102 10.25 -18.54 4.86
C GLN A 102 10.09 -17.62 3.64
N ARG A 103 10.84 -17.86 2.55
CA ARG A 103 10.72 -17.08 1.30
C ARG A 103 9.34 -17.23 0.66
N LEU A 104 8.79 -18.44 0.61
CA LEU A 104 7.43 -18.67 0.10
C LEU A 104 6.39 -17.92 0.93
N ARG A 105 6.51 -17.99 2.26
CA ARG A 105 5.65 -17.24 3.18
C ARG A 105 5.76 -15.73 2.95
N SER A 106 6.98 -15.19 2.88
CA SER A 106 7.21 -13.77 2.61
C SER A 106 6.62 -13.34 1.28
N THR A 107 6.74 -14.15 0.22
CA THR A 107 6.12 -13.88 -1.08
C THR A 107 4.61 -13.79 -0.99
N LEU A 108 3.95 -14.74 -0.31
CA LEU A 108 2.49 -14.71 -0.11
C LEU A 108 2.08 -13.46 0.67
N PHE A 109 2.84 -13.13 1.71
CA PHE A 109 2.63 -11.92 2.49
C PHE A 109 2.74 -10.67 1.61
N PHE A 110 3.88 -10.51 0.93
CA PHE A 110 4.19 -9.39 0.07
C PHE A 110 3.17 -9.18 -1.03
N ALA A 111 2.59 -10.26 -1.58
CA ALA A 111 1.57 -10.16 -2.62
C ALA A 111 0.32 -9.37 -2.17
N THR A 112 -0.05 -9.45 -0.89
CA THR A 112 -1.34 -8.93 -0.39
C THR A 112 -1.35 -7.43 -0.09
N LEU A 113 -0.20 -6.77 0.01
CA LEU A 113 -0.10 -5.43 0.56
C LEU A 113 -0.64 -4.32 -0.37
N ILE A 114 -0.33 -4.34 -1.67
CA ILE A 114 -0.94 -3.39 -2.62
C ILE A 114 -2.46 -3.60 -2.74
N PRO A 115 -2.97 -4.83 -2.93
CA PRO A 115 -4.42 -5.07 -2.93
C PRO A 115 -5.12 -4.55 -1.66
N ALA A 116 -4.56 -4.82 -0.49
CA ALA A 116 -5.08 -4.33 0.78
C ALA A 116 -5.10 -2.80 0.84
N THR A 117 -4.02 -2.15 0.40
CA THR A 117 -3.91 -0.68 0.34
C THR A 117 -5.01 -0.08 -0.54
N TRP A 118 -5.25 -0.68 -1.71
CA TRP A 118 -6.30 -0.25 -2.64
C TRP A 118 -7.71 -0.46 -2.06
N ALA A 119 -7.98 -1.63 -1.48
CA ALA A 119 -9.26 -1.89 -0.86
C ALA A 119 -9.52 -0.97 0.33
N GLY A 120 -8.49 -0.64 1.12
CA GLY A 120 -8.55 0.35 2.20
C GLY A 120 -8.88 1.75 1.69
N LEU A 121 -8.23 2.20 0.61
CA LEU A 121 -8.56 3.47 -0.06
C LEU A 121 -10.02 3.49 -0.54
N LEU A 122 -10.46 2.44 -1.25
CA LEU A 122 -11.83 2.35 -1.77
C LEU A 122 -12.86 2.32 -0.64
N ALA A 123 -12.57 1.62 0.45
CA ALA A 123 -13.41 1.60 1.63
C ALA A 123 -13.52 2.99 2.26
N ALA A 124 -12.40 3.74 2.35
CA ALA A 124 -12.40 5.12 2.84
C ALA A 124 -13.20 6.06 1.92
N LEU A 125 -13.06 5.92 0.59
CA LEU A 125 -13.82 6.70 -0.40
C LEU A 125 -15.33 6.44 -0.33
N THR A 126 -15.75 5.22 0.02
CA THR A 126 -17.17 4.82 0.13
C THR A 126 -17.74 4.96 1.54
N TRP A 127 -16.91 5.28 2.52
CA TRP A 127 -17.32 5.45 3.92
C TRP A 127 -18.33 6.60 4.06
N ARG A 128 -18.02 7.76 3.49
CA ARG A 128 -18.90 8.94 3.46
C ARG A 128 -18.73 9.73 2.17
N ASP A 129 -19.48 10.81 2.05
CA ASP A 129 -19.27 11.80 0.99
C ASP A 129 -18.05 12.68 1.28
N TRP A 130 -17.17 12.78 0.29
CA TRP A 130 -15.93 13.56 0.31
C TRP A 130 -15.92 14.68 -0.72
N ARG A 131 -17.08 15.16 -1.18
CA ARG A 131 -17.21 16.32 -2.09
C ARG A 131 -16.44 17.55 -1.63
N GLY A 132 -16.27 17.76 -0.32
CA GLY A 132 -15.45 18.83 0.23
C GLY A 132 -13.94 18.76 -0.13
N LEU A 133 -13.46 17.64 -0.67
CA LEU A 133 -12.10 17.48 -1.19
C LEU A 133 -12.02 17.65 -2.73
N THR A 134 -13.15 17.89 -3.39
CA THR A 134 -13.22 18.20 -4.83
C THR A 134 -13.38 19.70 -5.06
N GLY A 135 -13.07 20.19 -6.27
CA GLY A 135 -13.15 21.61 -6.59
C GLY A 135 -12.13 22.48 -5.84
N ARG A 136 -11.09 21.88 -5.28
CA ARG A 136 -10.00 22.59 -4.60
C ARG A 136 -9.08 23.27 -5.59
N ARG A 137 -8.15 24.10 -5.09
CA ARG A 137 -7.16 24.80 -5.91
C ARG A 137 -6.42 23.81 -6.82
N ARG A 138 -6.51 24.04 -8.12
CA ARG A 138 -5.81 23.26 -9.13
C ARG A 138 -4.33 23.57 -9.09
N LEU A 139 -3.52 22.52 -9.08
CA LEU A 139 -2.07 22.64 -9.15
C LEU A 139 -1.64 22.82 -10.60
N ALA A 140 -0.90 23.88 -10.90
CA ALA A 140 -0.26 24.02 -12.22
C ALA A 140 0.90 23.00 -12.32
N VAL A 141 0.72 21.98 -13.17
CA VAL A 141 1.70 20.91 -13.40
C VAL A 141 2.14 20.91 -14.87
N GLY A 142 2.88 21.94 -15.25
CA GLY A 142 3.52 22.01 -16.57
C GLY A 142 4.69 21.03 -16.72
N ARG A 143 5.13 20.78 -17.95
CA ARG A 143 6.25 19.87 -18.27
C ARG A 143 7.52 20.19 -17.47
N GLY A 144 7.87 21.48 -17.31
CA GLY A 144 9.04 21.89 -16.54
C GLY A 144 8.99 21.44 -15.07
N ARG A 145 7.81 21.50 -14.43
CA ARG A 145 7.62 21.01 -13.06
C ARG A 145 7.71 19.49 -12.97
N GLN A 146 7.17 18.77 -13.97
CA GLN A 146 7.27 17.31 -14.01
C GLN A 146 8.74 16.86 -14.10
N VAL A 147 9.52 17.51 -14.97
CA VAL A 147 10.97 17.25 -15.10
C VAL A 147 11.69 17.57 -13.79
N ALA A 148 11.42 18.73 -13.18
CA ALA A 148 12.05 19.11 -11.91
C ALA A 148 11.77 18.09 -10.80
N LEU A 149 10.52 17.64 -10.64
CA LEU A 149 10.17 16.61 -9.65
C LEU A 149 10.87 15.29 -9.95
N ALA A 150 10.91 14.85 -11.21
CA ALA A 150 11.60 13.63 -11.60
C ALA A 150 13.11 13.71 -11.33
N THR A 151 13.74 14.86 -11.61
CA THR A 151 15.16 15.10 -11.31
C THR A 151 15.44 15.06 -9.81
N ILE A 152 14.57 15.66 -8.98
CA ILE A 152 14.67 15.56 -7.52
C ILE A 152 14.53 14.09 -7.09
N GLY A 153 13.58 13.34 -7.67
CA GLY A 153 13.40 11.93 -7.39
C GLY A 153 14.65 11.09 -7.68
N VAL A 154 15.29 11.32 -8.84
CA VAL A 154 16.59 10.70 -9.17
C VAL A 154 17.65 11.10 -8.14
N GLY A 155 17.71 12.39 -7.76
CA GLY A 155 18.61 12.88 -6.72
C GLY A 155 18.45 12.14 -5.39
N CYS A 156 17.20 11.91 -4.93
CA CYS A 156 16.91 11.12 -3.73
C CYS A 156 17.46 9.70 -3.84
N LEU A 157 17.24 9.01 -4.97
CA LEU A 157 17.71 7.64 -5.19
C LEU A 157 19.24 7.55 -5.23
N VAL A 158 19.91 8.52 -5.87
CA VAL A 158 21.37 8.61 -5.93
C VAL A 158 21.98 8.93 -4.55
N ALA A 159 21.23 9.61 -3.68
CA ALA A 159 21.67 9.96 -2.33
C ALA A 159 21.60 8.77 -1.34
N VAL A 160 20.82 7.71 -1.64
CA VAL A 160 20.60 6.57 -0.74
C VAL A 160 21.90 5.96 -0.18
N PRO A 161 22.93 5.63 -0.98
CA PRO A 161 24.15 5.01 -0.46
C PRO A 161 24.96 5.90 0.50
N ARG A 162 24.75 7.22 0.45
CA ARG A 162 25.45 8.19 1.31
C ARG A 162 24.68 8.49 2.60
N HIS A 163 23.38 8.20 2.64
CA HIS A 163 22.49 8.52 3.74
C HIS A 163 21.65 7.30 4.12
N VAL A 164 22.33 6.24 4.55
CA VAL A 164 21.70 4.95 4.87
C VAL A 164 20.61 5.08 5.94
N ASP A 165 20.81 5.92 6.96
CA ASP A 165 19.81 6.18 8.02
C ASP A 165 18.50 6.79 7.51
N LEU A 166 18.56 7.50 6.37
CA LEU A 166 17.41 8.07 5.66
C LEU A 166 16.98 7.23 4.45
N GLY A 167 17.66 6.12 4.20
CA GLY A 167 17.64 5.41 2.93
C GLY A 167 16.24 4.94 2.54
N LEU A 168 15.45 4.40 3.47
CA LEU A 168 14.08 3.99 3.18
C LEU A 168 13.21 5.19 2.77
N GLY A 169 13.30 6.31 3.49
CA GLY A 169 12.58 7.53 3.16
C GLY A 169 12.97 8.08 1.79
N LEU A 170 14.27 8.09 1.48
CA LEU A 170 14.81 8.53 0.20
C LEU A 170 14.40 7.61 -0.97
N VAL A 171 14.36 6.29 -0.75
CA VAL A 171 13.86 5.33 -1.76
C VAL A 171 12.39 5.60 -2.05
N LEU A 172 11.55 5.69 -1.02
CA LEU A 172 10.11 5.89 -1.20
C LEU A 172 9.82 7.25 -1.85
N LEU A 173 10.38 8.33 -1.31
CA LEU A 173 10.22 9.67 -1.86
C LEU A 173 10.79 9.75 -3.29
N GLY A 174 11.95 9.16 -3.53
CA GLY A 174 12.61 9.14 -4.82
C GLY A 174 11.76 8.45 -5.89
N LEU A 175 11.21 7.28 -5.58
CA LEU A 175 10.32 6.55 -6.48
C LEU A 175 9.01 7.31 -6.72
N LEU A 176 8.41 7.90 -5.69
CA LEU A 176 7.20 8.73 -5.83
C LEU A 176 7.44 9.92 -6.77
N LEU A 177 8.49 10.70 -6.50
CA LEU A 177 8.82 11.90 -7.27
C LEU A 177 9.31 11.59 -8.69
N LEU A 178 9.83 10.38 -8.93
CA LEU A 178 10.21 9.93 -10.26
C LEU A 178 8.99 9.43 -11.07
N LEU A 179 8.22 8.51 -10.50
CA LEU A 179 7.20 7.76 -11.24
C LEU A 179 5.87 8.51 -11.36
N ASP A 180 5.46 9.29 -10.37
CA ASP A 180 4.17 9.99 -10.42
C ASP A 180 4.11 11.08 -11.51
N PRO A 181 5.16 11.92 -11.71
CA PRO A 181 5.19 12.83 -12.86
C PRO A 181 5.23 12.10 -14.19
N ILE A 182 5.93 10.97 -14.28
CA ILE A 182 5.98 10.14 -15.48
C ILE A 182 4.58 9.60 -15.82
N ASN A 183 3.85 9.12 -14.83
CA ASN A 183 2.48 8.67 -15.00
C ASN A 183 1.58 9.82 -15.47
N HIS A 184 1.67 10.98 -14.81
CA HIS A 184 0.92 12.17 -15.20
C HIS A 184 1.19 12.61 -16.64
N GLY A 185 2.46 12.70 -17.04
CA GLY A 185 2.87 13.08 -18.39
C GLY A 185 2.45 12.08 -19.48
N ARG A 186 2.19 10.83 -19.12
CA ARG A 186 1.67 9.78 -20.01
C ARG A 186 0.15 9.63 -19.98
N GLY A 187 -0.58 10.55 -19.32
CA GLY A 187 -2.04 10.46 -19.18
C GLY A 187 -2.52 9.31 -18.29
N ARG A 188 -1.63 8.71 -17.49
CA ARG A 188 -1.96 7.63 -16.56
C ARG A 188 -2.46 8.22 -15.22
N PRO A 189 -3.22 7.44 -14.44
CA PRO A 189 -3.54 7.84 -13.07
C PRO A 189 -2.29 8.19 -12.27
N SER A 190 -2.35 9.32 -11.58
CA SER A 190 -1.24 9.92 -10.83
C SER A 190 -1.80 10.84 -9.74
N LEU A 191 -1.11 10.95 -8.62
CA LEU A 191 -1.48 11.88 -7.54
C LEU A 191 -1.36 13.33 -8.01
N LEU A 192 -0.31 13.64 -8.79
CA LEU A 192 -0.14 14.93 -9.47
C LEU A 192 -1.32 15.24 -10.41
N GLY A 193 -1.81 14.24 -11.14
CA GLY A 193 -3.00 14.41 -11.98
C GLY A 193 -4.26 14.74 -11.18
N GLN A 194 -4.45 14.11 -10.02
CA GLN A 194 -5.56 14.42 -9.12
C GLN A 194 -5.46 15.85 -8.57
N LEU A 195 -4.28 16.26 -8.09
CA LEU A 195 -4.01 17.62 -7.63
C LEU A 195 -4.17 18.67 -8.74
N ALA A 196 -3.76 18.36 -9.97
CA ALA A 196 -3.93 19.23 -11.13
C ALA A 196 -5.41 19.47 -11.48
N ARG A 197 -6.27 18.48 -11.27
CA ARG A 197 -7.73 18.60 -11.46
C ARG A 197 -8.45 19.27 -10.30
N GLY A 198 -7.79 19.44 -9.15
CA GLY A 198 -8.41 19.95 -7.93
C GLY A 198 -9.20 18.88 -7.16
N ASP A 199 -8.93 17.60 -7.43
CA ASP A 199 -9.47 16.46 -6.70
C ASP A 199 -8.43 15.96 -5.69
N TYR A 200 -8.68 16.23 -4.41
CA TYR A 200 -7.77 15.90 -3.32
C TYR A 200 -8.17 14.59 -2.63
N ARG A 201 -9.22 13.91 -3.10
CA ARG A 201 -9.72 12.69 -2.45
C ARG A 201 -8.66 11.60 -2.38
N VAL A 202 -8.07 11.21 -3.50
CA VAL A 202 -7.02 10.16 -3.50
C VAL A 202 -5.73 10.64 -2.82
N PRO A 203 -5.17 11.83 -3.13
CA PRO A 203 -3.95 12.32 -2.46
C PRO A 203 -4.05 12.45 -0.95
N VAL A 204 -5.25 12.62 -0.39
CA VAL A 204 -5.48 12.74 1.06
C VAL A 204 -5.89 11.39 1.67
N LEU A 205 -6.89 10.72 1.09
CA LEU A 205 -7.46 9.52 1.70
C LEU A 205 -6.57 8.30 1.54
N LEU A 206 -5.75 8.20 0.50
CA LEU A 206 -4.84 7.06 0.33
C LEU A 206 -3.77 7.03 1.44
N PRO A 207 -3.01 8.13 1.69
CA PRO A 207 -2.09 8.16 2.81
C PRO A 207 -2.79 7.92 4.14
N LEU A 208 -3.89 8.62 4.42
CA LEU A 208 -4.58 8.53 5.71
C LEU A 208 -5.15 7.13 5.97
N ALA A 209 -5.81 6.52 4.98
CA ALA A 209 -6.35 5.16 5.11
C ALA A 209 -5.21 4.15 5.34
N THR A 210 -4.07 4.33 4.68
CA THR A 210 -2.92 3.42 4.84
C THR A 210 -2.21 3.63 6.18
N MET A 211 -2.14 4.86 6.70
CA MET A 211 -1.65 5.13 8.06
C MET A 211 -2.53 4.41 9.10
N LEU A 212 -3.85 4.51 8.99
CA LEU A 212 -4.79 3.80 9.87
C LEU A 212 -4.68 2.29 9.73
N THR A 213 -4.56 1.79 8.49
CA THR A 213 -4.37 0.36 8.24
C THR A 213 -3.00 -0.10 8.75
N GLY A 214 -1.99 0.77 8.76
CA GLY A 214 -0.69 0.52 9.38
C GLY A 214 -0.81 0.26 10.88
N VAL A 215 -1.67 0.98 11.60
CA VAL A 215 -1.96 0.70 13.03
C VAL A 215 -2.54 -0.72 13.21
N VAL A 216 -3.44 -1.13 12.32
CA VAL A 216 -4.01 -2.49 12.33
C VAL A 216 -2.93 -3.53 11.99
N GLY A 217 -2.07 -3.23 11.02
CA GLY A 217 -0.93 -4.06 10.65
C GLY A 217 0.05 -4.26 11.80
N GLU A 218 0.32 -3.21 12.58
CA GLU A 218 1.18 -3.26 13.76
C GLU A 218 0.54 -4.04 14.91
N MET A 219 -0.79 -3.93 15.10
CA MET A 219 -1.55 -4.75 16.04
C MET A 219 -1.41 -6.25 15.73
N TRP A 220 -1.43 -6.63 14.45
CA TRP A 220 -1.21 -8.03 14.03
C TRP A 220 0.26 -8.46 14.15
N ASN A 221 1.21 -7.54 13.97
CA ASN A 221 2.65 -7.84 14.00
C ASN A 221 3.13 -8.04 15.44
N TYR A 222 2.57 -7.27 16.39
CA TYR A 222 3.01 -7.26 17.78
C TYR A 222 3.06 -8.66 18.46
N PRO A 223 2.01 -9.51 18.35
CA PRO A 223 2.05 -10.88 18.89
C PRO A 223 2.60 -11.93 17.90
N ALA A 224 3.01 -11.53 16.68
CA ALA A 224 3.42 -12.49 15.65
C ALA A 224 4.76 -13.18 15.98
N SER A 225 4.90 -14.42 15.52
CA SER A 225 6.14 -15.19 15.58
C SER A 225 6.38 -15.83 14.21
N PRO A 226 7.42 -15.41 13.46
CA PRO A 226 8.27 -14.24 13.69
C PRO A 226 7.53 -12.93 13.44
N LYS A 227 8.03 -11.86 14.07
CA LYS A 227 7.62 -10.47 13.83
C LYS A 227 8.77 -9.67 13.21
N TRP A 228 8.44 -8.55 12.58
CA TRP A 228 9.44 -7.56 12.20
C TRP A 228 9.56 -6.46 13.24
N ARG A 229 10.73 -5.84 13.30
CA ARG A 229 10.99 -4.61 14.06
C ARG A 229 11.62 -3.57 13.16
N TYR A 230 11.22 -2.33 13.35
CA TYR A 230 11.74 -1.20 12.59
C TYR A 230 13.01 -0.67 13.24
N HIS A 231 13.94 -0.21 12.40
CA HIS A 231 15.13 0.49 12.83
C HIS A 231 15.09 1.89 12.24
N VAL A 232 14.56 2.84 13.00
CA VAL A 232 14.31 4.23 12.58
C VAL A 232 14.99 5.20 13.55
N PRO A 233 16.34 5.32 13.47
CA PRO A 233 17.15 5.90 14.55
C PRO A 233 16.82 7.36 14.88
N LEU A 234 16.28 8.12 13.93
CA LEU A 234 15.95 9.54 14.11
C LEU A 234 14.64 9.78 14.88
N ILE A 235 13.78 8.77 14.98
CA ILE A 235 12.41 8.93 15.50
C ILE A 235 12.00 7.81 16.46
N ASP A 236 12.96 7.14 17.10
CA ASP A 236 12.77 5.96 17.94
C ASP A 236 12.15 6.27 19.33
N PHE A 237 10.97 6.88 19.35
CA PHE A 237 10.27 7.28 20.58
C PHE A 237 8.74 7.22 20.42
N TRP A 238 8.02 7.22 21.55
CA TRP A 238 6.54 7.15 21.60
C TRP A 238 5.95 6.03 20.74
N HIS A 239 6.37 4.80 21.03
CA HIS A 239 5.97 3.62 20.29
C HIS A 239 4.47 3.31 20.42
N VAL A 240 3.85 2.98 19.30
CA VAL A 240 2.55 2.30 19.21
C VAL A 240 2.82 0.93 18.60
N PHE A 241 2.81 -0.11 19.43
CA PHE A 241 3.35 -1.44 19.11
C PHE A 241 4.87 -1.40 18.83
N GLU A 242 5.34 -1.92 17.70
CA GLU A 242 6.78 -1.96 17.34
C GLU A 242 7.20 -0.71 16.51
N MET A 243 6.27 0.19 16.19
CA MET A 243 6.53 1.38 15.36
C MET A 243 6.42 2.67 16.19
N PRO A 244 7.38 3.61 16.07
CA PRO A 244 7.23 4.95 16.63
C PRO A 244 6.02 5.70 16.06
N LEU A 245 5.41 6.58 16.85
CA LEU A 245 4.25 7.37 16.40
C LEU A 245 4.53 8.16 15.10
N LEU A 246 5.71 8.76 14.98
CA LEU A 246 6.10 9.47 13.75
C LEU A 246 6.37 8.52 12.57
N GLY A 247 6.69 7.25 12.86
CA GLY A 247 6.88 6.22 11.86
C GLY A 247 5.63 5.98 11.02
N PHE A 248 4.44 6.26 11.55
CA PHE A 248 3.19 6.08 10.80
C PHE A 248 3.08 7.00 9.58
N PHE A 249 3.71 8.19 9.58
CA PHE A 249 3.79 9.02 8.37
C PHE A 249 4.54 8.32 7.23
N GLY A 250 5.46 7.40 7.56
CA GLY A 250 6.10 6.51 6.62
C GLY A 250 5.11 5.64 5.84
N TYR A 251 4.04 5.14 6.48
CA TYR A 251 2.98 4.41 5.76
C TYR A 251 2.23 5.31 4.75
N GLY A 252 2.06 6.60 5.06
CA GLY A 252 1.45 7.56 4.14
C GLY A 252 2.33 7.82 2.90
N LEU A 253 3.64 7.96 3.10
CA LEU A 253 4.62 8.07 2.02
C LEU A 253 4.69 6.78 1.20
N LEU A 254 4.70 5.63 1.88
CA LEU A 254 4.67 4.30 1.25
C LEU A 254 3.44 4.17 0.36
N ALA A 255 2.23 4.47 0.86
CA ALA A 255 0.99 4.39 0.09
C ALA A 255 1.05 5.21 -1.19
N SER A 256 1.54 6.45 -1.08
CA SER A 256 1.70 7.35 -2.23
C SER A 256 2.69 6.78 -3.25
N THR A 257 3.79 6.21 -2.76
CA THR A 257 4.81 5.55 -3.60
C THR A 257 4.23 4.33 -4.31
N LEU A 258 3.50 3.48 -3.59
CA LEU A 258 2.83 2.30 -4.15
C LEU A 258 1.81 2.71 -5.22
N PHE A 259 1.13 3.84 -5.06
CA PHE A 259 0.27 4.44 -6.09
C PHE A 259 1.03 4.67 -7.40
N ALA A 260 2.16 5.37 -7.31
CA ALA A 260 2.99 5.70 -8.45
C ALA A 260 3.59 4.44 -9.11
N VAL A 261 4.12 3.52 -8.31
CA VAL A 261 4.72 2.25 -8.78
C VAL A 261 3.69 1.39 -9.51
N TYR A 262 2.51 1.19 -8.91
CA TYR A 262 1.46 0.37 -9.50
C TYR A 262 0.97 0.94 -10.82
N HIS A 263 0.65 2.24 -10.89
CA HIS A 263 0.16 2.84 -12.14
C HIS A 263 1.23 2.93 -13.22
N PHE A 264 2.50 3.03 -12.83
CA PHE A 264 3.61 2.91 -13.76
C PHE A 264 3.65 1.52 -14.38
N ALA A 265 3.66 0.47 -13.56
CA ALA A 265 3.68 -0.92 -14.02
C ALA A 265 2.41 -1.29 -14.82
N ARG A 266 1.24 -0.88 -14.34
CA ARG A 266 -0.05 -1.08 -15.03
C ARG A 266 -0.02 -0.51 -16.44
N GLY A 267 0.50 0.70 -16.63
CA GLY A 267 0.57 1.31 -17.95
C GLY A 267 1.58 0.66 -18.92
N LEU A 268 2.42 -0.27 -18.44
CA LEU A 268 3.32 -1.07 -19.29
C LEU A 268 2.68 -2.39 -19.74
N VAL A 269 1.71 -2.91 -18.98
CA VAL A 269 1.15 -4.25 -19.17
C VAL A 269 -0.30 -4.22 -19.65
N LEU A 270 -1.12 -3.33 -19.07
CA LEU A 270 -2.54 -3.23 -19.38
C LEU A 270 -2.82 -1.97 -20.21
N PRO A 271 -3.74 -2.05 -21.19
CA PRO A 271 -4.14 -0.88 -21.95
C PRO A 271 -4.75 0.19 -21.02
N LEU A 272 -4.65 1.44 -21.47
CA LEU A 272 -5.36 2.54 -20.83
C LEU A 272 -6.87 2.26 -20.92
N ALA A 273 -7.60 2.50 -19.83
CA ALA A 273 -9.04 2.44 -19.89
C ALA A 273 -9.54 3.53 -20.87
N PRO A 274 -10.52 3.24 -21.75
CA PRO A 274 -11.06 4.24 -22.64
C PRO A 274 -11.65 5.42 -21.84
N GLU A 275 -11.39 6.64 -22.29
CA GLU A 275 -11.96 7.87 -21.73
C GLU A 275 -13.50 7.83 -21.85
N GLY A 276 -14.23 8.00 -20.74
CA GLY A 276 -15.70 8.18 -20.81
C GLY A 276 -16.58 7.44 -19.80
N THR A 277 -16.09 6.99 -18.64
CA THR A 277 -16.99 6.54 -17.56
C THR A 277 -17.04 7.56 -16.44
N ASP A 278 -18.12 8.34 -16.42
CA ASP A 278 -18.40 9.45 -15.49
C ASP A 278 -18.79 8.96 -14.09
N ASP A 279 -17.96 8.11 -13.49
CA ASP A 279 -18.16 7.63 -12.13
C ASP A 279 -16.98 8.02 -11.26
N ALA A 280 -17.24 8.46 -10.02
CA ALA A 280 -16.21 8.95 -9.10
C ALA A 280 -15.09 7.92 -8.84
N LEU A 281 -15.39 6.63 -9.01
CA LEU A 281 -14.44 5.52 -8.94
C LEU A 281 -13.56 5.44 -10.21
N SER A 282 -14.12 5.69 -11.39
CA SER A 282 -13.39 5.75 -12.65
C SER A 282 -12.50 6.99 -12.76
N GLN A 283 -13.00 8.16 -12.35
CA GLN A 283 -12.22 9.41 -12.33
C GLN A 283 -11.09 9.42 -11.28
N SER A 284 -11.17 8.54 -10.28
CA SER A 284 -10.07 8.31 -9.33
C SER A 284 -8.87 7.57 -9.94
N GLY A 285 -9.02 7.06 -11.18
CA GLY A 285 -8.03 6.23 -11.86
C GLY A 285 -7.96 4.81 -11.30
N LEU A 286 -8.94 4.43 -10.48
CA LEU A 286 -9.08 3.11 -9.87
C LEU A 286 -9.88 2.17 -10.76
#